data_AF-A0A350D122-F1
#
_entry.id   AF-A0A350D122-F1
#
_cell.length_a   1.000
_cell.length_b   1.000
_cell.length_c   1.000
_cell.angle_alpha   90.00
_cell.angle_beta   90.00
_cell.angle_gamma   90.00
#
_symmetry.space_group_name_H-M   'P 1'
#
loop_
_entity.id
_entity.type
_entity.pdbx_description
1 polymer ?
#
loop_
_entity_poly.entity_id
_entity_poly.type
_entity_poly.pdbx_seq_one_letter_code
_entity_poly.pdbx_strand_id
1 'polypeptide(L)'
;MLLFLILALLFSFSFPVEIFSEKLEKLPDGTYKAEGDVEAYYRDYYIKADLMTYDPQKRIVYAKGNVYIRSFDGRFEAKGREALLDLEKDTGYFLDTEGRFEKFNFSAKRVDKDGENYIVQEGSISTCPPDKKEMNLCFSRAHISQRYVFSQNNTLRLFKIPIVYLPISIFPVGERRSGLLPPTIGSNTYNSFIYQQPIYWAISPDKDATLTLDLRDKQAKGISLEYRQSMRKELDLVGLFSFYKEPTPPGKWWQGRDITTLRENRYRIKGDIDLNNLKAGIDLISDPYFLEDVYLTTKERTVPYLTSYINYTKEWDRFLFTFDLRRFYDTTSSNNKNTLQRLPEIGLYLKDQRLFDFLYFNLSTAYTNFYREEGSKAHRILIFPEFSVPKNILGLNFLSTITIENLLYLDVKGGDFKNKKVIGSVKYVERVPYFFNLNYGGFRTNNLVEFSYSYRPK
;
A
#
# COMPACT_ATOMS: atom_id res chain seq x y z
N MET A 1 48.68 -1.98 30.44
CA MET A 1 47.40 -1.62 29.80
C MET A 1 47.54 -1.12 28.36
N LEU A 2 48.69 -0.59 27.91
CA LEU A 2 48.92 -0.23 26.51
C LEU A 2 49.31 -1.42 25.59
N LEU A 3 49.92 -2.48 26.15
CA LEU A 3 50.41 -3.63 25.37
C LEU A 3 49.30 -4.59 24.89
N PHE A 4 48.13 -4.57 25.54
CA PHE A 4 46.96 -5.39 25.16
C PHE A 4 46.12 -4.75 24.03
N LEU A 5 46.19 -3.43 23.86
CA LEU A 5 45.45 -2.73 22.80
C LEU A 5 46.11 -2.87 21.42
N ILE A 6 47.42 -3.10 21.37
CA ILE A 6 48.16 -3.24 20.09
C ILE A 6 47.98 -4.65 19.50
N LEU A 7 47.73 -5.67 20.33
CA LEU A 7 47.50 -7.04 19.84
C LEU A 7 46.11 -7.24 19.21
N ALA A 8 45.12 -6.41 19.55
CA ALA A 8 43.77 -6.45 18.98
C ALA A 8 43.66 -5.77 17.60
N LEU A 9 44.67 -5.00 17.19
CA LEU A 9 44.71 -4.29 15.89
C LEU A 9 45.38 -5.08 14.76
N LEU A 10 45.91 -6.28 15.05
CA LEU A 10 46.58 -7.15 14.07
C LEU A 10 45.80 -8.42 13.71
N PHE A 11 44.62 -8.65 14.29
CA PHE A 11 43.69 -9.65 13.75
C PHE A 11 42.98 -9.03 12.54
N SER A 12 43.62 -9.12 11.38
CA SER A 12 42.88 -9.29 10.15
C SER A 12 41.92 -10.46 10.39
N PHE A 13 40.62 -10.16 10.48
CA PHE A 13 39.55 -11.15 10.60
C PHE A 13 39.59 -12.05 9.34
N SER A 14 40.47 -13.04 9.38
CA SER A 14 40.48 -14.18 8.48
C SER A 14 39.33 -15.06 8.92
N PHE A 15 38.16 -14.89 8.29
CA PHE A 15 37.05 -15.82 8.47
C PHE A 15 37.53 -17.22 8.05
N PRO A 16 37.60 -18.19 8.97
CA PRO A 16 38.02 -19.54 8.62
C PRO A 16 36.98 -20.16 7.67
N VAL A 17 37.46 -20.89 6.67
CA VAL A 17 36.60 -21.77 5.87
C VAL A 17 36.54 -23.09 6.62
N GLU A 18 35.35 -23.47 7.10
CA GLU A 18 35.12 -24.78 7.72
C GLU A 18 34.62 -25.73 6.62
N ILE A 19 35.27 -26.88 6.45
CA ILE A 19 34.89 -27.89 5.45
C ILE A 19 34.70 -29.24 6.15
N PHE A 20 33.53 -29.82 5.97
CA PHE A 20 33.17 -31.17 6.41
C PHE A 20 32.96 -32.05 5.18
N SER A 21 33.50 -33.26 5.19
CA SER A 21 33.43 -34.20 4.06
C SER A 21 33.73 -35.61 4.52
N GLU A 22 33.25 -36.61 3.79
CA GLU A 22 33.61 -38.01 4.05
C GLU A 22 35.07 -38.31 3.75
N LYS A 23 35.59 -37.72 2.66
CA LYS A 23 36.99 -37.90 2.24
C LYS A 23 37.63 -36.54 1.95
N LEU A 24 38.74 -36.27 2.62
CA LEU A 24 39.59 -35.10 2.38
C LEU A 24 41.00 -35.54 1.98
N GLU A 25 41.46 -35.12 0.81
CA GLU A 25 42.76 -35.45 0.24
C GLU A 25 43.52 -34.18 -0.14
N LYS A 26 44.81 -34.12 0.18
CA LYS A 26 45.70 -33.03 -0.28
C LYS A 26 46.47 -33.50 -1.51
N LEU A 27 46.24 -32.84 -2.64
CA LEU A 27 46.89 -33.13 -3.91
C LEU A 27 48.34 -32.63 -3.94
N PRO A 28 49.20 -33.17 -4.84
CA PRO A 28 50.61 -32.79 -4.92
C PRO A 28 50.88 -31.30 -5.20
N ASP A 29 49.94 -30.63 -5.85
CA ASP A 29 49.98 -29.19 -6.15
C ASP A 29 49.59 -28.32 -4.93
N GLY A 30 49.20 -28.93 -3.82
CA GLY A 30 48.78 -28.26 -2.59
C GLY A 30 47.27 -28.02 -2.49
N THR A 31 46.49 -28.37 -3.51
CA THR A 31 45.02 -28.25 -3.53
C THR A 31 44.39 -29.29 -2.59
N TYR A 32 43.42 -28.88 -1.78
CA TYR A 32 42.60 -29.79 -0.99
C TYR A 32 41.38 -30.22 -1.81
N LYS A 33 41.11 -31.52 -1.86
CA LYS A 33 39.96 -32.13 -2.53
C LYS A 33 39.10 -32.83 -1.49
N ALA A 34 37.86 -32.36 -1.35
CA ALA A 34 36.82 -32.91 -0.49
C ALA A 34 35.77 -33.64 -1.34
N GLU A 35 35.38 -34.84 -0.95
CA GLU A 35 34.38 -35.68 -1.63
C GLU A 35 33.42 -36.33 -0.63
N GLY A 36 32.18 -36.58 -1.07
CA GLY A 36 31.13 -37.24 -0.29
C GLY A 36 30.40 -36.27 0.61
N ASP A 37 29.26 -35.76 0.13
CA ASP A 37 28.37 -34.81 0.83
C ASP A 37 29.15 -33.66 1.51
N VAL A 38 29.94 -32.93 0.71
CA VAL A 38 30.80 -31.87 1.21
C VAL A 38 29.97 -30.69 1.68
N GLU A 39 30.19 -30.26 2.91
CA GLU A 39 29.58 -29.07 3.50
C GLU A 39 30.66 -28.06 3.85
N ALA A 40 30.46 -26.81 3.46
CA ALA A 40 31.37 -25.73 3.76
C ALA A 40 30.64 -24.51 4.34
N TYR A 41 31.26 -23.90 5.33
CA TYR A 41 30.80 -22.65 5.93
C TYR A 41 31.83 -21.56 5.68
N TYR A 42 31.38 -20.46 5.07
CA TYR A 42 32.22 -19.31 4.78
C TYR A 42 31.44 -18.01 4.97
N ARG A 43 31.91 -17.18 5.90
CA ARG A 43 31.21 -15.96 6.35
C ARG A 43 29.76 -16.29 6.75
N ASP A 44 28.78 -15.73 6.05
CA ASP A 44 27.35 -15.92 6.30
C ASP A 44 26.69 -16.93 5.35
N TYR A 45 27.49 -17.78 4.69
CA TYR A 45 27.01 -18.75 3.71
C TYR A 45 27.29 -20.19 4.13
N TYR A 46 26.28 -21.03 3.92
CA TYR A 46 26.37 -22.47 3.89
C TYR A 46 26.42 -22.94 2.44
N ILE A 47 27.36 -23.82 2.13
CA ILE A 47 27.56 -24.40 0.81
C ILE A 47 27.56 -25.91 0.94
N LYS A 48 26.84 -26.62 0.08
CA LYS A 48 26.86 -28.08 -0.02
C LYS A 48 27.13 -28.50 -1.46
N ALA A 49 27.92 -29.56 -1.69
CA ALA A 49 28.19 -30.12 -3.01
C ALA A 49 28.68 -31.57 -2.92
N ASP A 50 28.67 -32.30 -4.05
CA ASP A 50 29.21 -33.66 -4.12
C ASP A 50 30.75 -33.66 -4.02
N LEU A 51 31.39 -32.64 -4.59
CA LEU A 51 32.85 -32.44 -4.61
C LEU A 51 33.18 -30.97 -4.45
N MET A 52 34.18 -30.66 -3.61
CA MET A 52 34.79 -29.33 -3.55
C MET A 52 36.31 -29.41 -3.59
N THR A 53 36.95 -28.48 -4.29
CA THR A 53 38.39 -28.29 -4.27
C THR A 53 38.74 -26.89 -3.80
N TYR A 54 39.75 -26.78 -2.95
CA TYR A 54 40.27 -25.52 -2.45
C TYR A 54 41.77 -25.42 -2.71
N ASP A 55 42.17 -24.45 -3.52
CA ASP A 55 43.58 -24.08 -3.75
C ASP A 55 43.96 -22.98 -2.75
N PRO A 56 44.79 -23.25 -1.72
CA PRO A 56 45.14 -22.26 -0.70
C PRO A 56 46.07 -21.16 -1.22
N GLN A 57 46.87 -21.43 -2.26
CA GLN A 57 47.80 -20.45 -2.83
C GLN A 57 47.04 -19.41 -3.65
N LYS A 58 46.09 -19.86 -4.46
CA LYS A 58 45.24 -18.97 -5.28
C LYS A 58 43.98 -18.50 -4.58
N ARG A 59 43.65 -19.10 -3.43
CA ARG A 59 42.40 -18.90 -2.67
C ARG A 59 41.15 -19.14 -3.53
N ILE A 60 41.20 -20.16 -4.38
CA ILE A 60 40.09 -20.54 -5.28
C ILE A 60 39.35 -21.74 -4.69
N VAL A 61 38.03 -21.62 -4.58
CA VAL A 61 37.11 -22.72 -4.27
C VAL A 61 36.38 -23.10 -5.55
N TYR A 62 36.34 -24.39 -5.87
CA TYR A 62 35.51 -24.94 -6.93
C TYR A 62 34.62 -26.03 -6.35
N ALA A 63 33.32 -25.96 -6.62
CA ALA A 63 32.32 -26.91 -6.18
C ALA A 63 31.60 -27.49 -7.40
N LYS A 64 31.37 -28.80 -7.38
CA LYS A 64 30.77 -29.55 -8.50
C LYS A 64 29.79 -30.60 -7.99
N GLY A 65 28.67 -30.70 -8.68
CA GLY A 65 27.63 -31.69 -8.39
C GLY A 65 26.73 -31.22 -7.25
N ASN A 66 25.42 -31.12 -7.52
CA ASN A 66 24.40 -30.69 -6.57
C ASN A 66 24.79 -29.48 -5.70
N VAL A 67 25.43 -28.48 -6.32
CA VAL A 67 25.92 -27.31 -5.58
C VAL A 67 24.73 -26.57 -5.02
N TYR A 68 24.68 -26.42 -3.70
CA TYR A 68 23.63 -25.73 -2.98
C TYR A 68 24.25 -24.65 -2.11
N ILE A 69 23.70 -23.45 -2.15
CA ILE A 69 24.20 -22.29 -1.41
C ILE A 69 23.03 -21.63 -0.72
N ARG A 70 23.22 -21.27 0.55
CA ARG A 70 22.21 -20.56 1.33
C ARG A 70 22.86 -19.53 2.24
N SER A 71 22.29 -18.34 2.30
CA SER A 71 22.65 -17.35 3.31
C SER A 71 22.00 -17.68 4.65
N PHE A 72 22.72 -17.43 5.76
CA PHE A 72 22.20 -17.68 7.11
C PHE A 72 20.98 -16.82 7.46
N ASP A 73 20.87 -15.62 6.89
CA ASP A 73 19.67 -14.78 7.02
C ASP A 73 18.44 -15.33 6.27
N GLY A 74 18.61 -16.39 5.47
CA GLY A 74 17.55 -17.07 4.72
C GLY A 74 17.00 -16.27 3.53
N ARG A 75 17.60 -15.12 3.20
CA ARG A 75 17.15 -14.26 2.09
C ARG A 75 17.65 -14.74 0.73
N PHE A 76 18.69 -15.55 0.69
CA PHE A 76 19.23 -16.13 -0.53
C PHE A 76 19.40 -17.64 -0.42
N GLU A 77 18.96 -18.34 -1.46
CA GLU A 77 19.11 -19.78 -1.60
C GLU A 77 19.25 -20.11 -3.08
N ALA A 78 20.23 -20.93 -3.47
CA ALA A 78 20.48 -21.30 -4.85
C ALA A 78 20.97 -22.75 -4.96
N LYS A 79 20.59 -23.41 -6.05
CA LYS A 79 21.08 -24.71 -6.50
C LYS A 79 21.70 -24.54 -7.87
N GLY A 80 22.79 -25.26 -8.16
CA GLY A 80 23.49 -25.19 -9.43
C GLY A 80 24.31 -26.43 -9.72
N ARG A 81 24.81 -26.54 -10.95
CA ARG A 81 25.64 -27.67 -11.38
C ARG A 81 27.08 -27.53 -10.91
N GLU A 82 27.63 -26.32 -11.03
CA GLU A 82 29.03 -25.99 -10.73
C GLU A 82 29.13 -24.56 -10.22
N ALA A 83 30.10 -24.32 -9.34
CA ALA A 83 30.47 -23.00 -8.85
C ALA A 83 31.98 -22.87 -8.73
N LEU A 84 32.51 -21.68 -9.06
CA LEU A 84 33.89 -21.30 -8.82
C LEU A 84 33.91 -19.95 -8.14
N LEU A 85 34.71 -19.80 -7.08
CA LEU A 85 34.88 -18.56 -6.34
C LEU A 85 36.37 -18.34 -6.07
N ASP A 86 36.88 -17.19 -6.51
CA ASP A 86 38.16 -16.63 -6.09
C ASP A 86 37.90 -15.75 -4.85
N LEU A 87 38.29 -16.25 -3.67
CA LEU A 87 38.03 -15.60 -2.39
C LEU A 87 38.90 -14.36 -2.16
N GLU A 88 40.01 -14.22 -2.88
CA GLU A 88 40.89 -13.06 -2.77
C GLU A 88 40.36 -11.89 -3.58
N LYS A 89 39.95 -12.16 -4.83
CA LYS A 89 39.41 -11.14 -5.73
C LYS A 89 37.92 -10.89 -5.56
N ASP A 90 37.24 -11.76 -4.81
CA ASP A 90 35.78 -11.76 -4.65
C ASP A 90 35.04 -11.90 -6.00
N THR A 91 35.59 -12.74 -6.88
CA THR A 91 35.06 -13.01 -8.23
C THR A 91 34.69 -14.48 -8.40
N GLY A 92 33.86 -14.81 -9.38
CA GLY A 92 33.52 -16.21 -9.61
C GLY A 92 32.42 -16.41 -10.63
N TYR A 93 31.95 -17.65 -10.74
CA TYR A 93 30.78 -17.96 -11.54
C TYR A 93 29.98 -19.14 -10.96
N PHE A 94 28.69 -19.15 -11.29
CA PHE A 94 27.75 -20.24 -11.03
C PHE A 94 27.12 -20.68 -12.35
N LEU A 95 27.00 -21.99 -12.56
CA LEU A 95 26.41 -22.56 -13.78
C LEU A 95 25.09 -23.27 -13.48
N ASP A 96 24.15 -23.13 -14.41
CA ASP A 96 22.83 -23.78 -14.40
C ASP A 96 22.13 -23.60 -13.05
N THR A 97 22.02 -22.35 -12.63
CA THR A 97 21.59 -21.96 -11.28
C THR A 97 20.09 -21.70 -11.23
N GLU A 98 19.42 -22.19 -10.20
CA GLU A 98 18.06 -21.82 -9.84
C GLU A 98 17.94 -21.58 -8.34
N GLY A 99 17.05 -20.70 -7.92
CA GLY A 99 17.01 -20.32 -6.52
C GLY A 99 15.94 -19.30 -6.19
N ARG A 100 16.06 -18.76 -4.98
CA ARG A 100 15.21 -17.72 -4.43
C ARG A 100 16.08 -16.61 -3.86
N PHE A 101 15.72 -15.38 -4.18
CA PHE A 101 16.27 -14.19 -3.54
C PHE A 101 15.10 -13.33 -3.04
N GLU A 102 15.11 -13.03 -1.74
CA GLU A 102 14.05 -12.31 -1.04
C GLU A 102 12.66 -12.93 -1.32
N LYS A 103 11.86 -12.28 -2.18
CA LYS A 103 10.48 -12.65 -2.50
C LYS A 103 10.29 -13.16 -3.93
N PHE A 104 11.36 -13.43 -4.68
CA PHE A 104 11.27 -13.94 -6.04
C PHE A 104 12.16 -15.17 -6.26
N ASN A 105 11.70 -16.04 -7.15
CA ASN A 105 12.45 -17.18 -7.65
C ASN A 105 13.19 -16.75 -8.93
N PHE A 106 14.38 -17.30 -9.15
CA PHE A 106 15.17 -17.04 -10.34
C PHE A 106 15.76 -18.31 -10.92
N SER A 107 16.11 -18.27 -12.20
CA SER A 107 16.97 -19.24 -12.86
C SER A 107 17.93 -18.54 -13.80
N ALA A 108 19.10 -19.10 -14.02
CA ALA A 108 20.12 -18.56 -14.92
C ALA A 108 21.04 -19.67 -15.42
N LYS A 109 21.45 -19.59 -16.67
CA LYS A 109 22.44 -20.53 -17.22
C LYS A 109 23.85 -20.25 -16.70
N ARG A 110 24.18 -18.97 -16.53
CA ARG A 110 25.46 -18.54 -15.95
C ARG A 110 25.27 -17.25 -15.17
N VAL A 111 25.86 -17.20 -13.98
CA VAL A 111 25.98 -15.99 -13.16
C VAL A 111 27.45 -15.76 -12.91
N ASP A 112 28.03 -14.69 -13.47
CA ASP A 112 29.38 -14.25 -13.14
C ASP A 112 29.30 -13.21 -12.00
N LYS A 113 30.18 -13.35 -11.01
CA LYS A 113 30.32 -12.44 -9.86
C LYS A 113 31.61 -11.65 -10.01
N ASP A 114 31.54 -10.35 -9.77
CA ASP A 114 32.67 -9.43 -9.74
C ASP A 114 32.48 -8.41 -8.61
N GLY A 115 33.01 -8.72 -7.42
CA GLY A 115 32.73 -7.97 -6.21
C GLY A 115 31.23 -7.94 -5.91
N GLU A 116 30.65 -6.76 -5.77
CA GLU A 116 29.21 -6.60 -5.52
C GLU A 116 28.37 -6.56 -6.81
N ASN A 117 29.00 -6.73 -7.97
CA ASN A 117 28.31 -6.76 -9.26
C ASN A 117 28.13 -8.20 -9.74
N TYR A 118 27.05 -8.42 -10.50
CA TYR A 118 26.73 -9.71 -11.09
C TYR A 118 26.35 -9.55 -12.56
N ILE A 119 26.80 -10.49 -13.39
CA ILE A 119 26.38 -10.62 -14.79
C ILE A 119 25.63 -11.94 -14.93
N VAL A 120 24.34 -11.85 -15.22
CA VAL A 120 23.46 -13.00 -15.39
C VAL A 120 23.21 -13.22 -16.88
N GLN A 121 23.41 -14.45 -17.36
CA GLN A 121 23.19 -14.85 -18.75
C GLN A 121 22.04 -15.87 -18.83
N GLU A 122 21.15 -15.67 -19.82
CA GLU A 122 19.96 -16.50 -20.05
C GLU A 122 19.16 -16.71 -18.74
N GLY A 123 18.69 -15.60 -18.16
CA GLY A 123 18.04 -15.59 -16.86
C GLY A 123 16.52 -15.51 -16.94
N SER A 124 15.86 -15.93 -15.86
CA SER A 124 14.43 -15.71 -15.65
C SER A 124 14.13 -15.37 -14.18
N ILE A 125 13.12 -14.54 -13.94
CA ILE A 125 12.62 -14.22 -12.60
C ILE A 125 11.09 -14.35 -12.54
N SER A 126 10.59 -14.76 -11.37
CA SER A 126 9.16 -14.87 -11.08
C SER A 126 8.86 -14.66 -9.60
N THR A 127 7.79 -13.94 -9.31
CA THR A 127 7.21 -13.85 -7.95
C THR A 127 6.25 -15.00 -7.66
N CYS A 128 5.92 -15.83 -8.66
CA CYS A 128 5.10 -17.00 -8.46
C CYS A 128 5.90 -18.12 -7.75
N PRO A 129 5.22 -19.03 -7.04
CA PRO A 129 5.84 -20.23 -6.49
C PRO A 129 6.55 -21.07 -7.56
N PRO A 130 7.63 -21.81 -7.21
CA PRO A 130 8.41 -22.60 -8.16
C PRO A 130 7.60 -23.64 -8.95
N ASP A 131 6.54 -24.18 -8.33
CA ASP A 131 5.60 -25.15 -8.88
C ASP A 131 4.53 -24.53 -9.79
N LYS A 132 4.35 -23.21 -9.74
CA LYS A 132 3.32 -22.47 -10.49
C LYS A 132 3.90 -21.24 -11.18
N LYS A 133 4.79 -21.45 -12.14
CA LYS A 133 5.42 -20.38 -12.92
C LYS A 133 4.49 -19.80 -14.00
N GLU A 134 3.32 -19.30 -13.59
CA GLU A 134 2.32 -18.71 -14.48
C GLU A 134 2.84 -17.45 -15.17
N MET A 135 3.67 -16.66 -14.51
CA MET A 135 4.25 -15.46 -15.10
C MET A 135 5.75 -15.38 -14.84
N ASN A 136 6.55 -15.24 -15.90
CA ASN A 136 8.01 -15.15 -15.81
C ASN A 136 8.54 -14.04 -16.71
N LEU A 137 9.52 -13.28 -16.21
CA LEU A 137 10.29 -12.35 -17.01
C LEU A 137 11.62 -13.02 -17.38
N CYS A 138 11.80 -13.35 -18.66
CA CYS A 138 13.04 -13.90 -19.20
C CYS A 138 13.91 -12.79 -19.77
N PHE A 139 15.23 -12.91 -19.73
CA PHE A 139 16.17 -11.95 -20.33
C PHE A 139 17.44 -12.66 -20.82
N SER A 140 18.09 -12.12 -21.85
CA SER A 140 19.31 -12.73 -22.40
C SER A 140 20.55 -12.41 -21.55
N ARG A 141 20.62 -11.18 -21.04
CA ARG A 141 21.73 -10.69 -20.22
C ARG A 141 21.23 -9.65 -19.23
N ALA A 142 21.66 -9.73 -17.98
CA ALA A 142 21.43 -8.70 -16.98
C ALA A 142 22.74 -8.34 -16.26
N HIS A 143 22.96 -7.06 -16.06
CA HIS A 143 24.03 -6.49 -15.23
C HIS A 143 23.38 -5.97 -13.96
N ILE A 144 23.70 -6.59 -12.84
CA ILE A 144 23.21 -6.22 -11.51
C ILE A 144 24.34 -5.49 -10.81
N SER A 145 24.10 -4.23 -10.46
CA SER A 145 25.00 -3.42 -9.65
C SER A 145 24.31 -3.01 -8.35
N GLN A 146 25.03 -2.39 -7.43
CA GLN A 146 24.44 -1.81 -6.22
C GLN A 146 23.36 -0.74 -6.49
N ARG A 147 23.35 -0.13 -7.68
CA ARG A 147 22.43 0.99 -8.01
C ARG A 147 21.29 0.58 -8.92
N TYR A 148 21.59 -0.24 -9.93
CA TYR A 148 20.64 -0.61 -10.98
C TYR A 148 20.84 -2.05 -11.45
N VAL A 149 19.73 -2.68 -11.84
CA VAL A 149 19.70 -3.84 -12.72
C VAL A 149 19.43 -3.33 -14.12
N PHE A 150 20.36 -3.57 -15.04
CA PHE A 150 20.20 -3.31 -16.46
C PHE A 150 20.07 -4.66 -17.18
N SER A 151 18.96 -4.89 -17.89
CA SER A 151 18.74 -6.16 -18.58
C SER A 151 18.29 -5.96 -20.03
N GLN A 152 18.69 -6.89 -20.88
CA GLN A 152 18.50 -6.86 -22.33
C GLN A 152 17.63 -8.01 -22.83
N ASN A 153 16.90 -7.75 -23.91
CA ASN A 153 16.02 -8.70 -24.60
C ASN A 153 15.04 -9.37 -23.64
N ASN A 154 14.36 -8.54 -22.84
CA ASN A 154 13.44 -9.01 -21.83
C ASN A 154 12.12 -9.43 -22.48
N THR A 155 11.59 -10.58 -22.07
CA THR A 155 10.31 -11.10 -22.53
C THR A 155 9.48 -11.51 -21.32
N LEU A 156 8.37 -10.82 -21.10
CA LEU A 156 7.36 -11.24 -20.14
C LEU A 156 6.53 -12.34 -20.79
N ARG A 157 6.47 -13.51 -20.15
CA ARG A 157 5.71 -14.67 -20.59
C ARG A 157 4.61 -14.98 -19.60
N LEU A 158 3.41 -15.20 -20.11
CA LEU A 158 2.33 -15.86 -19.38
C LEU A 158 2.31 -17.33 -19.79
N PHE A 159 2.58 -18.22 -18.85
CA PHE A 159 2.96 -19.61 -19.08
C PHE A 159 4.15 -19.69 -20.06
N LYS A 160 3.91 -20.19 -21.27
CA LYS A 160 4.91 -20.29 -22.35
C LYS A 160 4.68 -19.24 -23.46
N ILE A 161 3.66 -18.40 -23.33
CA ILE A 161 3.26 -17.44 -24.37
C ILE A 161 3.92 -16.09 -24.08
N PRO A 162 4.74 -15.54 -25.00
CA PRO A 162 5.29 -14.19 -24.84
C PRO A 162 4.18 -13.15 -25.00
N ILE A 163 4.02 -12.27 -24.00
CA ILE A 163 2.99 -11.23 -24.00
C ILE A 163 3.58 -9.83 -24.17
N VAL A 164 4.79 -9.56 -23.65
CA VAL A 164 5.45 -8.26 -23.76
C VAL A 164 6.94 -8.46 -24.00
N TYR A 165 7.49 -7.72 -24.97
CA TYR A 165 8.92 -7.66 -25.23
C TYR A 165 9.47 -6.27 -24.91
N LEU A 166 10.56 -6.21 -24.16
CA LEU A 166 11.26 -4.98 -23.78
C LEU A 166 12.75 -5.14 -24.14
N PRO A 167 13.28 -4.44 -25.15
CA PRO A 167 14.67 -4.60 -25.58
C PRO A 167 15.67 -4.26 -24.47
N ILE A 168 15.32 -3.28 -23.63
CA ILE A 168 16.11 -2.84 -22.47
C ILE A 168 15.15 -2.58 -21.32
N SER A 169 15.53 -2.99 -20.11
CA SER A 169 14.87 -2.55 -18.87
C SER A 169 15.89 -2.18 -17.81
N ILE A 170 15.55 -1.15 -17.03
CA ILE A 170 16.36 -0.61 -15.95
C ILE A 170 15.51 -0.60 -14.69
N PHE A 171 15.95 -1.31 -13.66
CA PHE A 171 15.29 -1.35 -12.36
C PHE A 171 16.24 -0.84 -11.28
N PRO A 172 15.82 0.11 -10.43
CA PRO A 172 16.66 0.58 -9.33
C PRO A 172 16.82 -0.52 -8.27
N VAL A 173 18.01 -0.63 -7.70
CA VAL A 173 18.33 -1.50 -6.56
C VAL A 173 18.39 -0.63 -5.30
N GLY A 174 17.78 -1.13 -4.22
CA GLY A 174 17.77 -0.48 -2.91
C GLY A 174 16.73 0.64 -2.82
N GLU A 175 17.20 1.86 -2.55
CA GLU A 175 16.33 3.02 -2.33
C GLU A 175 15.57 3.47 -3.57
N ARG A 176 14.48 4.23 -3.35
CA ARG A 176 13.67 4.82 -4.43
C ARG A 176 14.54 5.76 -5.27
N ARG A 177 14.40 5.70 -6.60
CA ARG A 177 15.14 6.55 -7.54
C ARG A 177 14.21 7.12 -8.61
N SER A 178 14.56 8.29 -9.12
CA SER A 178 13.86 8.92 -10.25
C SER A 178 14.00 8.10 -11.53
N GLY A 179 12.97 8.12 -12.37
CA GLY A 179 12.95 7.38 -13.63
C GLY A 179 11.58 7.32 -14.29
N LEU A 180 11.53 6.65 -15.43
CA LEU A 180 10.26 6.34 -16.10
C LEU A 180 9.60 5.16 -15.39
N LEU A 181 8.32 5.31 -15.03
CA LEU A 181 7.51 4.18 -14.62
C LEU A 181 6.98 3.45 -15.85
N PRO A 182 6.56 2.17 -15.72
CA PRO A 182 5.93 1.45 -16.81
C PRO A 182 4.79 2.27 -17.44
N PRO A 183 4.77 2.44 -18.77
CA PRO A 183 3.71 3.18 -19.41
C PRO A 183 2.40 2.38 -19.42
N THR A 184 1.28 3.09 -19.49
CA THR A 184 -0.02 2.48 -19.83
C THR A 184 -0.23 2.62 -21.32
N ILE A 185 -0.40 1.50 -22.02
CA ILE A 185 -0.72 1.48 -23.45
C ILE A 185 -2.03 0.71 -23.61
N GLY A 186 -3.00 1.29 -24.33
CA GLY A 186 -4.27 0.62 -24.53
C GLY A 186 -5.18 1.29 -25.54
N SER A 187 -6.41 0.82 -25.58
CA SER A 187 -7.50 1.38 -26.38
C SER A 187 -8.80 1.27 -25.58
N ASN A 188 -9.80 2.06 -25.95
CA ASN A 188 -11.14 1.98 -25.35
C ASN A 188 -12.21 2.18 -26.43
N THR A 189 -13.48 2.27 -26.04
CA THR A 189 -14.61 2.45 -26.97
C THR A 189 -14.44 3.64 -27.93
N TYR A 190 -13.77 4.71 -27.50
CA TYR A 190 -13.63 5.95 -28.27
C TYR A 190 -12.22 6.15 -28.82
N ASN A 191 -11.18 5.81 -28.06
CA ASN A 191 -9.78 5.94 -28.45
C ASN A 191 -9.28 4.63 -29.06
N SER A 192 -8.75 4.71 -30.27
CA SER A 192 -8.03 3.58 -30.86
C SER A 192 -6.65 3.42 -30.22
N PHE A 193 -6.10 4.49 -29.63
CA PHE A 193 -4.79 4.48 -28.99
C PHE A 193 -4.73 5.43 -27.78
N ILE A 194 -4.24 4.91 -26.66
CA ILE A 194 -3.98 5.61 -25.41
C ILE A 194 -2.55 5.29 -24.99
N TYR A 195 -1.79 6.31 -24.66
CA TYR A 195 -0.44 6.21 -24.13
C TYR A 195 -0.26 7.13 -22.92
N GLN A 196 -0.02 6.55 -21.74
CA GLN A 196 0.33 7.29 -20.54
C GLN A 196 1.76 6.98 -20.12
N GLN A 197 2.59 8.00 -19.96
CA GLN A 197 3.95 7.85 -19.45
C GLN A 197 4.10 8.60 -18.12
N PRO A 198 4.15 7.87 -16.99
CA PRO A 198 4.49 8.47 -15.71
C PRO A 198 6.00 8.62 -15.58
N ILE A 199 6.44 9.79 -15.14
CA ILE A 199 7.83 10.18 -14.88
C ILE A 199 7.94 10.43 -13.38
N TYR A 200 8.58 9.50 -12.67
CA TYR A 200 8.76 9.55 -11.23
C TYR A 200 10.02 10.33 -10.87
N TRP A 201 9.88 11.26 -9.93
CA TRP A 201 10.95 12.07 -9.39
C TRP A 201 11.06 11.87 -7.88
N ALA A 202 12.10 11.15 -7.46
CA ALA A 202 12.50 11.05 -6.07
C ALA A 202 13.24 12.34 -5.68
N ILE A 203 12.55 13.24 -4.95
CA ILE A 203 13.10 14.55 -4.57
C ILE A 203 13.96 14.40 -3.30
N SER A 204 13.40 13.76 -2.27
CA SER A 204 14.05 13.46 -0.99
C SER A 204 13.39 12.22 -0.36
N PRO A 205 13.95 11.61 0.71
CA PRO A 205 13.35 10.44 1.34
C PRO A 205 11.90 10.64 1.80
N ASP A 206 11.50 11.88 2.09
CA ASP A 206 10.18 12.28 2.54
C ASP A 206 9.27 12.86 1.45
N LYS A 207 9.78 13.08 0.21
CA LYS A 207 9.04 13.76 -0.87
C LYS A 207 9.27 13.13 -2.24
N ASP A 208 8.17 12.98 -2.98
CA ASP A 208 8.22 12.58 -4.38
C ASP A 208 7.19 13.33 -5.23
N ALA A 209 7.45 13.34 -6.54
CA ALA A 209 6.52 13.85 -7.53
C ALA A 209 6.43 12.89 -8.71
N THR A 210 5.26 12.79 -9.33
CA THR A 210 5.05 12.01 -10.55
C THR A 210 4.34 12.87 -11.58
N LEU A 211 5.01 13.15 -12.70
CA LEU A 211 4.40 13.79 -13.86
C LEU A 211 3.97 12.72 -14.85
N THR A 212 2.68 12.65 -15.14
CA THR A 212 2.12 11.73 -16.13
C THR A 212 1.72 12.50 -17.38
N LEU A 213 2.30 12.12 -18.51
CA LEU A 213 1.87 12.59 -19.83
C LEU A 213 0.81 11.62 -20.36
N ASP A 214 -0.36 12.12 -20.77
CA ASP A 214 -1.48 11.31 -21.27
C ASP A 214 -1.84 11.73 -22.69
N LEU A 215 -1.50 10.85 -23.64
CA LEU A 215 -1.74 11.03 -25.07
C LEU A 215 -2.86 10.11 -25.52
N ARG A 216 -3.84 10.69 -26.22
CA ARG A 216 -4.99 9.99 -26.79
C ARG A 216 -5.24 10.45 -28.20
N ASP A 217 -5.73 9.56 -29.06
CA ASP A 217 -6.01 9.85 -30.47
C ASP A 217 -7.32 10.65 -30.65
N LYS A 218 -8.36 10.36 -29.86
CA LYS A 218 -9.67 11.03 -30.02
C LYS A 218 -10.09 11.86 -28.82
N GLN A 219 -10.04 11.34 -27.60
CA GLN A 219 -10.50 12.05 -26.39
C GLN A 219 -9.46 13.08 -25.91
N ALA A 220 -9.80 13.80 -24.83
CA ALA A 220 -8.92 14.77 -24.19
C ALA A 220 -7.54 14.18 -23.86
N LYS A 221 -6.50 14.94 -24.19
CA LYS A 221 -5.10 14.65 -23.88
C LYS A 221 -4.57 15.68 -22.90
N GLY A 222 -3.59 15.33 -22.08
CA GLY A 222 -3.23 16.19 -20.98
C GLY A 222 -2.03 15.72 -20.19
N ILE A 223 -1.89 16.34 -19.03
CA ILE A 223 -0.88 16.01 -18.04
C ILE A 223 -1.53 15.89 -16.66
N SER A 224 -0.91 15.09 -15.81
CA SER A 224 -1.26 15.01 -14.40
C SER A 224 0.00 15.04 -13.54
N LEU A 225 0.03 15.91 -12.56
CA LEU A 225 1.11 16.03 -11.59
C LEU A 225 0.61 15.56 -10.23
N GLU A 226 1.20 14.48 -9.73
CA GLU A 226 1.03 14.04 -8.34
C GLU A 226 2.24 14.49 -7.52
N TYR A 227 2.00 15.00 -6.31
CA TYR A 227 3.02 15.34 -5.33
C TYR A 227 2.66 14.69 -4.00
N ARG A 228 3.63 14.06 -3.33
CA ARG A 228 3.44 13.43 -2.04
C ARG A 228 4.57 13.82 -1.09
N GLN A 229 4.21 14.12 0.15
CA GLN A 229 5.16 14.47 1.19
C GLN A 229 4.73 13.89 2.53
N SER A 230 5.64 13.17 3.19
CA SER A 230 5.51 12.69 4.56
C SER A 230 6.31 13.59 5.49
N MET A 231 5.68 14.55 6.16
CA MET A 231 6.39 15.50 7.04
C MET A 231 6.82 14.84 8.36
N ARG A 232 5.97 13.98 8.92
CA ARG A 232 6.18 13.13 10.11
C ARG A 232 5.32 11.88 9.96
N LYS A 233 5.50 10.88 10.84
CA LYS A 233 4.84 9.57 10.76
C LYS A 233 3.30 9.57 10.62
N GLU A 234 2.66 10.69 10.97
CA GLU A 234 1.20 10.90 10.94
C GLU A 234 0.81 12.16 10.13
N LEU A 235 1.79 12.85 9.55
CA LEU A 235 1.59 14.13 8.85
C LEU A 235 1.91 13.95 7.37
N ASP A 236 0.88 13.75 6.57
CA ASP A 236 1.01 13.49 5.14
C ASP A 236 0.30 14.56 4.31
N LEU A 237 0.90 14.91 3.18
CA LEU A 237 0.35 15.79 2.16
C LEU A 237 0.37 15.06 0.82
N VAL A 238 -0.77 14.96 0.17
CA VAL A 238 -0.92 14.43 -1.19
C VAL A 238 -1.63 15.47 -2.03
N GLY A 239 -1.08 15.81 -3.19
CA GLY A 239 -1.67 16.74 -4.15
C GLY A 239 -1.69 16.12 -5.53
N LEU A 240 -2.77 16.34 -6.26
CA LEU A 240 -2.95 15.95 -7.66
C LEU A 240 -3.50 17.14 -8.44
N PHE A 241 -2.78 17.54 -9.46
CA PHE A 241 -3.22 18.53 -10.43
C PHE A 241 -3.27 17.90 -11.81
N SER A 242 -4.45 17.82 -12.39
CA SER A 242 -4.66 17.29 -13.74
C SER A 242 -5.16 18.39 -14.66
N PHE A 243 -4.59 18.48 -15.86
CA PHE A 243 -5.01 19.42 -16.88
C PHE A 243 -5.09 18.72 -18.23
N TYR A 244 -6.26 18.80 -18.87
CA TYR A 244 -6.58 18.11 -20.11
C TYR A 244 -7.22 19.07 -21.10
N LYS A 245 -6.82 18.96 -22.37
CA LYS A 245 -7.42 19.71 -23.46
C LYS A 245 -8.37 18.82 -24.24
N GLU A 246 -9.65 19.14 -24.17
CA GLU A 246 -10.72 18.50 -24.93
C GLU A 246 -10.71 18.99 -26.39
N PRO A 247 -10.85 18.11 -27.39
CA PRO A 247 -11.03 18.52 -28.77
C PRO A 247 -12.32 19.32 -28.99
N THR A 248 -12.24 20.32 -29.85
CA THR A 248 -13.37 21.14 -30.29
C THR A 248 -13.50 21.05 -31.80
N PRO A 249 -14.67 20.64 -32.35
CA PRO A 249 -15.90 20.27 -31.64
C PRO A 249 -15.76 18.94 -30.86
N PRO A 250 -16.59 18.72 -29.81
CA PRO A 250 -16.54 17.49 -29.04
C PRO A 250 -16.94 16.28 -29.89
N GLY A 251 -16.29 15.14 -29.65
CA GLY A 251 -16.56 13.92 -30.41
C GLY A 251 -17.76 13.11 -29.89
N LYS A 252 -17.89 11.87 -30.39
CA LYS A 252 -19.04 11.00 -30.12
C LYS A 252 -19.27 10.67 -28.64
N TRP A 253 -18.24 10.75 -27.79
CA TRP A 253 -18.38 10.52 -26.34
C TRP A 253 -19.23 11.57 -25.62
N TRP A 254 -19.49 12.72 -26.25
CA TRP A 254 -20.39 13.75 -25.72
C TRP A 254 -21.85 13.59 -26.16
N GLN A 255 -22.19 12.58 -26.97
CA GLN A 255 -23.57 12.37 -27.41
C GLN A 255 -24.49 12.05 -26.22
N GLY A 256 -25.60 12.78 -26.09
CA GLY A 256 -26.56 12.63 -24.99
C GLY A 256 -26.14 13.29 -23.68
N ARG A 257 -25.00 13.99 -23.63
CA ARG A 257 -24.54 14.75 -22.46
C ARG A 257 -25.00 16.21 -22.53
N ASP A 258 -25.03 16.88 -21.37
CA ASP A 258 -25.32 18.31 -21.29
C ASP A 258 -24.15 19.14 -21.82
N ILE A 259 -24.28 19.63 -23.05
CA ILE A 259 -23.23 20.38 -23.76
C ILE A 259 -22.87 21.70 -23.06
N THR A 260 -23.74 22.26 -22.21
CA THR A 260 -23.47 23.51 -21.48
C THR A 260 -22.34 23.35 -20.46
N THR A 261 -22.08 22.11 -20.04
CA THR A 261 -21.01 21.75 -19.11
C THR A 261 -19.66 21.56 -19.80
N LEU A 262 -19.62 21.51 -21.14
CA LEU A 262 -18.37 21.32 -21.90
C LEU A 262 -17.36 22.42 -21.57
N ARG A 263 -16.11 22.01 -21.32
CA ARG A 263 -14.96 22.89 -21.15
C ARG A 263 -13.84 22.40 -22.07
N GLU A 264 -13.27 23.30 -22.87
CA GLU A 264 -12.07 22.97 -23.68
C GLU A 264 -10.88 22.65 -22.78
N ASN A 265 -10.67 23.48 -21.76
CA ASN A 265 -9.63 23.29 -20.75
C ASN A 265 -10.25 22.64 -19.52
N ARG A 266 -10.06 21.34 -19.39
CA ARG A 266 -10.57 20.51 -18.30
C ARG A 266 -9.50 20.36 -17.23
N TYR A 267 -9.90 20.34 -15.97
CA TYR A 267 -8.96 20.19 -14.87
C TYR A 267 -9.54 19.43 -13.69
N ARG A 268 -8.64 18.85 -12.89
CA ARG A 268 -8.93 18.38 -11.55
C ARG A 268 -7.86 18.87 -10.58
N ILE A 269 -8.30 19.40 -9.46
CA ILE A 269 -7.44 19.76 -8.33
C ILE A 269 -7.91 18.91 -7.16
N LYS A 270 -7.07 17.96 -6.76
CA LYS A 270 -7.30 17.16 -5.57
C LYS A 270 -6.13 17.35 -4.62
N GLY A 271 -6.41 17.48 -3.34
CA GLY A 271 -5.37 17.55 -2.33
C GLY A 271 -5.92 17.07 -1.00
N ASP A 272 -5.09 16.38 -0.24
CA ASP A 272 -5.40 15.87 1.09
C ASP A 272 -4.21 16.19 2.00
N ILE A 273 -4.49 16.76 3.17
CA ILE A 273 -3.51 16.99 4.22
C ILE A 273 -4.03 16.40 5.53
N ASP A 274 -3.21 15.56 6.15
CA ASP A 274 -3.45 15.02 7.49
C ASP A 274 -2.52 15.71 8.48
N LEU A 275 -3.08 16.50 9.40
CA LEU A 275 -2.37 17.12 10.51
C LEU A 275 -2.82 16.52 11.85
N ASN A 276 -3.07 15.20 11.87
CA ASN A 276 -3.57 14.42 12.98
C ASN A 276 -4.99 14.86 13.42
N ASN A 277 -5.07 15.84 14.31
CA ASN A 277 -6.34 16.38 14.79
C ASN A 277 -7.04 17.27 13.75
N LEU A 278 -6.31 17.82 12.79
CA LEU A 278 -6.86 18.64 11.71
C LEU A 278 -6.60 17.93 10.37
N LYS A 279 -7.65 17.61 9.63
CA LYS A 279 -7.54 17.05 8.29
C LYS A 279 -8.26 17.96 7.32
N ALA A 280 -7.71 18.18 6.15
CA ALA A 280 -8.38 18.94 5.11
C ALA A 280 -8.17 18.27 3.76
N GLY A 281 -9.20 18.30 2.94
CA GLY A 281 -9.14 17.81 1.58
C GLY A 281 -9.91 18.71 0.63
N ILE A 282 -9.43 18.82 -0.60
CA ILE A 282 -10.13 19.45 -1.71
C ILE A 282 -10.22 18.44 -2.85
N ASP A 283 -11.35 18.41 -3.53
CA ASP A 283 -11.50 17.64 -4.78
C ASP A 283 -12.45 18.41 -5.68
N LEU A 284 -11.85 19.08 -6.67
CA LEU A 284 -12.51 20.01 -7.58
C LEU A 284 -12.28 19.54 -9.01
N ILE A 285 -13.33 19.50 -9.81
CA ILE A 285 -13.28 19.18 -11.24
C ILE A 285 -13.91 20.29 -12.06
N SER A 286 -13.45 20.46 -13.31
CA SER A 286 -13.96 21.46 -14.25
C SER A 286 -15.39 21.22 -14.70
N ASP A 287 -15.78 19.95 -14.81
CA ASP A 287 -17.06 19.51 -15.35
C ASP A 287 -17.44 18.12 -14.80
N PRO A 288 -18.74 17.74 -14.78
CA PRO A 288 -19.20 16.49 -14.19
C PRO A 288 -18.65 15.23 -14.84
N TYR A 289 -18.31 15.29 -16.13
CA TYR A 289 -17.86 14.13 -16.92
C TYR A 289 -16.35 13.91 -16.86
N PHE A 290 -15.61 14.74 -16.11
CA PHE A 290 -14.14 14.69 -16.04
C PHE A 290 -13.64 13.29 -15.68
N LEU A 291 -14.19 12.70 -14.61
CA LEU A 291 -13.74 11.40 -14.13
C LEU A 291 -14.02 10.28 -15.12
N GLU A 292 -15.21 10.29 -15.72
CA GLU A 292 -15.68 9.27 -16.66
C GLU A 292 -14.81 9.22 -17.92
N ASP A 293 -14.34 10.37 -18.39
CA ASP A 293 -13.56 10.49 -19.61
C ASP A 293 -12.05 10.34 -19.37
N VAL A 294 -11.52 10.92 -18.30
CA VAL A 294 -10.07 11.00 -18.07
C VAL A 294 -9.54 9.75 -17.38
N TYR A 295 -10.28 9.10 -16.49
CA TYR A 295 -9.75 7.91 -15.82
C TYR A 295 -10.01 6.64 -16.63
N LEU A 296 -9.12 5.66 -16.51
CA LEU A 296 -9.21 4.40 -17.24
C LEU A 296 -9.88 3.29 -16.41
N THR A 297 -9.79 3.36 -15.08
CA THR A 297 -10.35 2.31 -14.21
C THR A 297 -11.80 2.59 -13.83
N THR A 298 -12.65 1.56 -13.80
CA THR A 298 -14.08 1.70 -13.47
C THR A 298 -14.31 2.37 -12.12
N LYS A 299 -13.47 2.05 -11.12
CA LYS A 299 -13.59 2.61 -9.76
C LYS A 299 -13.42 4.13 -9.75
N GLU A 300 -12.51 4.68 -10.53
CA GLU A 300 -12.25 6.11 -10.58
C GLU A 300 -13.26 6.85 -11.46
N ARG A 301 -13.75 6.19 -12.52
CA ARG A 301 -14.73 6.75 -13.46
C ARG A 301 -16.13 6.90 -12.89
N THR A 302 -16.50 6.08 -11.90
CA THR A 302 -17.88 5.96 -11.41
C THR A 302 -18.08 6.54 -10.00
N VAL A 303 -17.19 7.43 -9.57
CA VAL A 303 -17.29 8.09 -8.26
C VAL A 303 -18.48 9.06 -8.28
N PRO A 304 -19.57 8.81 -7.52
CA PRO A 304 -20.78 9.62 -7.60
C PRO A 304 -20.65 10.97 -6.89
N TYR A 305 -19.80 11.05 -5.86
CA TYR A 305 -19.59 12.26 -5.09
C TYR A 305 -18.10 12.51 -4.86
N LEU A 306 -17.63 13.69 -5.23
CA LEU A 306 -16.36 14.23 -4.76
C LEU A 306 -16.59 15.03 -3.48
N THR A 307 -15.64 14.95 -2.54
CA THR A 307 -15.78 15.60 -1.24
C THR A 307 -14.59 16.51 -0.99
N SER A 308 -14.86 17.81 -0.82
CA SER A 308 -13.94 18.74 -0.19
C SER A 308 -14.32 18.88 1.28
N TYR A 309 -13.35 18.79 2.19
CA TYR A 309 -13.63 18.79 3.61
C TYR A 309 -12.58 19.51 4.45
N ILE A 310 -12.99 19.98 5.62
CA ILE A 310 -12.12 20.32 6.74
C ILE A 310 -12.70 19.63 7.96
N ASN A 311 -11.91 18.79 8.60
CA ASN A 311 -12.27 18.08 9.80
C ASN A 311 -11.28 18.43 10.91
N TYR A 312 -11.79 18.83 12.08
CA TYR A 312 -11.00 18.99 13.27
C TYR A 312 -11.61 18.15 14.39
N THR A 313 -10.81 17.27 14.98
CA THR A 313 -11.22 16.43 16.09
C THR A 313 -10.26 16.67 17.25
N LYS A 314 -10.82 16.95 18.43
CA LYS A 314 -10.03 17.12 19.64
C LYS A 314 -10.64 16.33 20.77
N GLU A 315 -9.81 15.47 21.34
CA GLU A 315 -10.16 14.69 22.51
C GLU A 315 -9.52 15.29 23.76
N TRP A 316 -10.33 15.44 24.80
CA TRP A 316 -9.94 15.68 26.18
C TRP A 316 -10.41 14.51 27.05
N ASP A 317 -9.99 14.44 28.31
CA ASP A 317 -10.32 13.35 29.22
C ASP A 317 -11.83 13.09 29.34
N ARG A 318 -12.63 14.16 29.31
CA ARG A 318 -14.10 14.10 29.47
C ARG A 318 -14.89 14.41 28.21
N PHE A 319 -14.29 15.06 27.22
CA PHE A 319 -15.00 15.56 26.05
C PHE A 319 -14.33 15.14 24.76
N LEU A 320 -15.12 14.89 23.73
CA LEU A 320 -14.68 14.80 22.35
C LEU A 320 -15.39 15.89 21.56
N PHE A 321 -14.63 16.80 20.96
CA PHE A 321 -15.16 17.81 20.06
C PHE A 321 -14.82 17.45 18.62
N THR A 322 -15.79 17.62 17.74
CA THR A 322 -15.65 17.43 16.30
C THR A 322 -16.17 18.66 15.58
N PHE A 323 -15.41 19.18 14.64
CA PHE A 323 -15.82 20.22 13.71
C PHE A 323 -15.61 19.70 12.30
N ASP A 324 -16.64 19.76 11.46
CA ASP A 324 -16.63 19.19 10.11
C ASP A 324 -17.29 20.18 9.13
N LEU A 325 -16.55 20.55 8.09
CA LEU A 325 -17.04 21.23 6.91
C LEU A 325 -16.97 20.21 5.78
N ARG A 326 -18.09 19.91 5.11
CA ARG A 326 -18.11 19.05 3.93
C ARG A 326 -18.90 19.66 2.80
N ARG A 327 -18.20 19.81 1.68
CA ARG A 327 -18.77 20.15 0.39
C ARG A 327 -18.72 18.93 -0.53
N PHE A 328 -19.89 18.51 -1.02
CA PHE A 328 -20.08 17.46 -1.99
C PHE A 328 -20.26 18.03 -3.38
N TYR A 329 -19.65 17.39 -4.37
CA TYR A 329 -19.90 17.58 -5.79
C TYR A 329 -20.44 16.27 -6.35
N ASP A 330 -21.71 16.26 -6.73
CA ASP A 330 -22.39 15.18 -7.44
C ASP A 330 -21.92 15.16 -8.89
N THR A 331 -21.28 14.06 -9.29
CA THR A 331 -20.79 13.85 -10.66
C THR A 331 -21.86 13.26 -11.58
N THR A 332 -22.97 12.78 -11.00
CA THR A 332 -24.09 12.18 -11.75
C THR A 332 -25.09 13.21 -12.25
N SER A 333 -24.95 14.47 -11.81
CA SER A 333 -25.78 15.60 -12.20
C SER A 333 -24.98 16.61 -13.02
N SER A 334 -25.64 17.26 -14.00
CA SER A 334 -25.00 18.31 -14.82
C SER A 334 -24.77 19.61 -14.03
N ASN A 335 -25.49 19.79 -12.91
CA ASN A 335 -25.31 20.90 -12.00
C ASN A 335 -25.39 20.45 -10.54
N ASN A 336 -24.82 21.26 -9.65
CA ASN A 336 -24.69 20.93 -8.23
C ASN A 336 -25.52 21.83 -7.31
N LYS A 337 -26.49 22.57 -7.86
CA LYS A 337 -27.29 23.53 -7.09
C LYS A 337 -28.19 22.85 -6.05
N ASN A 338 -28.69 21.66 -6.37
CA ASN A 338 -29.54 20.86 -5.49
C ASN A 338 -28.74 19.94 -4.54
N THR A 339 -27.42 19.85 -4.71
CA THR A 339 -26.54 18.96 -3.93
C THR A 339 -26.46 19.44 -2.48
N LEU A 340 -26.87 18.58 -1.55
CA LEU A 340 -26.90 18.91 -0.13
C LEU A 340 -25.50 18.92 0.48
N GLN A 341 -25.15 20.02 1.13
CA GLN A 341 -23.88 20.31 1.78
C GLN A 341 -24.03 20.28 3.31
N ARG A 342 -22.94 20.03 4.04
CA ARG A 342 -22.89 20.08 5.52
C ARG A 342 -21.86 21.12 5.94
N LEU A 343 -22.31 22.35 6.20
CA LEU A 343 -21.43 23.52 6.34
C LEU A 343 -21.97 24.51 7.40
N PRO A 344 -21.56 24.44 8.68
CA PRO A 344 -20.74 23.40 9.32
C PRO A 344 -21.57 22.30 9.99
N GLU A 345 -20.88 21.25 10.40
CA GLU A 345 -21.29 20.36 11.48
C GLU A 345 -20.35 20.48 12.67
N ILE A 346 -20.93 20.61 13.87
CA ILE A 346 -20.20 20.76 15.12
C ILE A 346 -20.78 19.74 16.09
N GLY A 347 -19.93 18.86 16.62
CA GLY A 347 -20.28 17.83 17.58
C GLY A 347 -19.51 18.00 18.88
N LEU A 348 -20.18 17.69 19.98
CA LEU A 348 -19.58 17.56 21.29
C LEU A 348 -20.14 16.30 21.94
N TYR A 349 -19.24 15.44 22.38
CA TYR A 349 -19.56 14.24 23.14
C TYR A 349 -18.94 14.35 24.52
N LEU A 350 -19.78 14.38 25.56
CA LEU A 350 -19.35 14.20 26.95
C LEU A 350 -19.27 12.69 27.20
N LYS A 351 -18.06 12.20 27.44
CA LYS A 351 -17.79 10.79 27.79
C LYS A 351 -18.46 10.43 29.11
N ASP A 352 -18.68 9.13 29.34
CA ASP A 352 -19.32 8.61 30.55
C ASP A 352 -18.75 9.24 31.83
N GLN A 353 -19.60 9.98 32.52
CA GLN A 353 -19.35 10.53 33.84
C GLN A 353 -20.16 9.74 34.85
N ARG A 354 -19.52 9.38 35.96
CA ARG A 354 -20.23 8.80 37.10
C ARG A 354 -21.02 9.91 37.81
N LEU A 355 -22.35 9.85 37.76
CA LEU A 355 -23.23 10.78 38.49
C LEU A 355 -23.44 10.33 39.93
N PHE A 356 -23.69 9.03 40.10
CA PHE A 356 -23.86 8.36 41.39
C PHE A 356 -23.18 6.99 41.34
N ASP A 357 -23.19 6.26 42.46
CA ASP A 357 -22.43 5.02 42.56
C ASP A 357 -22.77 3.98 41.49
N PHE A 358 -24.04 3.96 41.06
CA PHE A 358 -24.61 3.02 40.10
C PHE A 358 -25.06 3.69 38.79
N LEU A 359 -24.92 5.02 38.65
CA LEU A 359 -25.49 5.76 37.52
C LEU A 359 -24.40 6.51 36.76
N TYR A 360 -24.32 6.21 35.48
CA TYR A 360 -23.43 6.86 34.52
C TYR A 360 -24.24 7.72 33.56
N PHE A 361 -23.60 8.79 33.10
CA PHE A 361 -24.19 9.74 32.17
C PHE A 361 -23.21 10.10 31.07
N ASN A 362 -23.66 10.04 29.83
CA ASN A 362 -22.99 10.65 28.70
C ASN A 362 -23.97 11.52 27.92
N LEU A 363 -23.43 12.39 27.08
CA LEU A 363 -24.23 13.30 26.27
C LEU A 363 -23.60 13.43 24.89
N SER A 364 -24.38 13.10 23.87
CA SER A 364 -24.05 13.41 22.48
C SER A 364 -24.86 14.61 22.01
N THR A 365 -24.19 15.69 21.63
CA THR A 365 -24.83 16.85 21.01
C THR A 365 -24.16 17.19 19.69
N ALA A 366 -24.94 17.55 18.68
CA ALA A 366 -24.41 18.09 17.45
C ALA A 366 -25.33 19.11 16.80
N TYR A 367 -24.73 20.09 16.15
CA TYR A 367 -25.37 21.05 15.29
C TYR A 367 -24.91 20.81 13.85
N THR A 368 -25.84 20.66 12.91
CA THR A 368 -25.55 20.54 11.47
C THR A 368 -26.31 21.61 10.71
N ASN A 369 -25.63 22.41 9.88
CA ASN A 369 -26.26 23.25 8.87
C ASN A 369 -26.29 22.53 7.52
N PHE A 370 -27.48 22.17 7.07
CA PHE A 370 -27.73 21.59 5.75
C PHE A 370 -28.02 22.70 4.75
N TYR A 371 -27.09 22.89 3.81
CA TYR A 371 -27.14 23.94 2.81
C TYR A 371 -27.19 23.37 1.40
N ARG A 372 -27.90 24.01 0.49
CA ARG A 372 -27.83 23.83 -0.98
C ARG A 372 -28.32 25.10 -1.64
N GLU A 373 -27.99 25.36 -2.89
CA GLU A 373 -28.40 26.60 -3.56
C GLU A 373 -29.91 26.59 -3.84
N GLU A 374 -30.39 25.49 -4.42
CA GLU A 374 -31.79 25.23 -4.76
C GLU A 374 -32.32 24.03 -3.96
N GLY A 375 -33.57 24.10 -3.49
CA GLY A 375 -34.19 23.06 -2.64
C GLY A 375 -34.13 23.34 -1.14
N SER A 376 -34.47 22.34 -0.32
CA SER A 376 -34.70 22.56 1.11
C SER A 376 -33.42 22.78 1.92
N LYS A 377 -33.36 23.86 2.70
CA LYS A 377 -32.30 24.13 3.69
C LYS A 377 -32.81 23.83 5.09
N ALA A 378 -31.94 23.44 6.00
CA ALA A 378 -32.32 23.22 7.40
C ALA A 378 -31.12 23.29 8.33
N HIS A 379 -31.36 23.79 9.53
CA HIS A 379 -30.44 23.60 10.65
C HIS A 379 -30.97 22.46 11.52
N ARG A 380 -30.09 21.57 11.97
CA ARG A 380 -30.45 20.48 12.87
C ARG A 380 -29.62 20.54 14.14
N ILE A 381 -30.29 20.42 15.27
CA ILE A 381 -29.67 20.23 16.58
C ILE A 381 -30.10 18.85 17.09
N LEU A 382 -29.14 18.01 17.45
CA LEU A 382 -29.37 16.73 18.13
C LEU A 382 -28.84 16.81 19.55
N ILE A 383 -29.61 16.33 20.52
CA ILE A 383 -29.26 16.31 21.95
C ILE A 383 -29.71 14.97 22.52
N PHE A 384 -28.76 14.06 22.69
CA PHE A 384 -28.97 12.68 23.13
C PHE A 384 -28.28 12.45 24.48
N PRO A 385 -28.91 12.82 25.61
CA PRO A 385 -28.46 12.38 26.92
C PRO A 385 -28.72 10.89 27.07
N GLU A 386 -27.74 10.20 27.65
CA GLU A 386 -27.81 8.78 27.92
C GLU A 386 -27.49 8.52 29.39
N PHE A 387 -28.31 7.67 30.00
CA PHE A 387 -28.13 7.21 31.37
C PHE A 387 -27.91 5.70 31.36
N SER A 388 -26.84 5.25 31.99
CA SER A 388 -26.45 3.85 32.02
C SER A 388 -26.30 3.36 33.47
N VAL A 389 -26.87 2.19 33.76
CA VAL A 389 -26.84 1.56 35.08
C VAL A 389 -26.27 0.15 34.93
N PRO A 390 -25.01 -0.09 35.32
CA PRO A 390 -24.48 -1.44 35.45
C PRO A 390 -25.08 -2.12 36.68
N LYS A 391 -25.53 -3.36 36.53
CA LYS A 391 -26.14 -4.17 37.58
C LYS A 391 -25.50 -5.55 37.56
N ASN A 392 -25.17 -6.09 38.72
CA ASN A 392 -24.83 -7.51 38.84
C ASN A 392 -26.04 -8.24 39.43
N ILE A 393 -26.64 -9.14 38.66
CA ILE A 393 -27.81 -9.93 39.08
C ILE A 393 -27.47 -11.39 38.86
N LEU A 394 -27.48 -12.18 39.94
CA LEU A 394 -27.20 -13.62 39.90
C LEU A 394 -25.84 -13.96 39.25
N GLY A 395 -24.82 -13.12 39.46
CA GLY A 395 -23.49 -13.32 38.89
C GLY A 395 -23.34 -12.89 37.42
N LEU A 396 -24.41 -12.44 36.78
CA LEU A 396 -24.39 -11.87 35.43
C LEU A 396 -24.32 -10.34 35.50
N ASN A 397 -23.51 -9.75 34.62
CA ASN A 397 -23.42 -8.29 34.48
C ASN A 397 -24.44 -7.83 33.44
N PHE A 398 -25.32 -6.93 33.86
CA PHE A 398 -26.33 -6.28 33.05
C PHE A 398 -25.95 -4.81 32.88
N LEU A 399 -26.13 -4.26 31.69
CA LEU A 399 -26.01 -2.83 31.43
C LEU A 399 -27.34 -2.34 30.86
N SER A 400 -28.10 -1.65 31.71
CA SER A 400 -29.34 -0.99 31.30
C SER A 400 -29.03 0.44 30.88
N THR A 401 -29.45 0.82 29.68
CA THR A 401 -29.21 2.14 29.09
C THR A 401 -30.53 2.78 28.65
N ILE A 402 -30.74 4.04 29.02
CA ILE A 402 -31.85 4.88 28.55
C ILE A 402 -31.24 6.07 27.81
N THR A 403 -31.56 6.21 26.53
CA THR A 403 -31.18 7.35 25.69
C THR A 403 -32.43 8.16 25.33
N ILE A 404 -32.42 9.46 25.59
CA ILE A 404 -33.50 10.37 25.17
C ILE A 404 -33.06 11.03 23.86
N GLU A 405 -33.61 10.61 22.72
CA GLU A 405 -33.20 11.07 21.40
C GLU A 405 -34.01 12.31 20.99
N ASN A 406 -33.46 13.52 21.16
CA ASN A 406 -34.10 14.76 20.71
C ASN A 406 -33.44 15.31 19.43
N LEU A 407 -34.23 15.46 18.37
CA LEU A 407 -33.84 16.05 17.09
C LEU A 407 -34.70 17.28 16.82
N LEU A 408 -34.08 18.46 16.78
CA LEU A 408 -34.74 19.72 16.42
C LEU A 408 -34.28 20.18 15.04
N TYR A 409 -35.24 20.49 14.17
CA TYR A 409 -35.02 21.10 12.87
C TYR A 409 -35.51 22.56 12.88
N LEU A 410 -34.61 23.48 12.58
CA LEU A 410 -34.85 24.93 12.56
C LEU A 410 -34.72 25.47 11.12
N ASP A 411 -35.42 26.57 10.83
CA ASP A 411 -35.38 27.31 9.56
C ASP A 411 -35.48 26.42 8.31
N VAL A 412 -36.44 25.49 8.31
CA VAL A 412 -36.70 24.61 7.15
C VAL A 412 -37.34 25.45 6.04
N LYS A 413 -36.53 25.90 5.08
CA LYS A 413 -36.97 26.67 3.91
C LYS A 413 -37.08 25.74 2.71
N GLY A 414 -38.25 25.70 2.07
CA GLY A 414 -38.55 24.84 0.91
C GLY A 414 -39.05 23.44 1.33
N GLY A 415 -40.18 23.01 0.76
CA GLY A 415 -40.82 21.71 1.05
C GLY A 415 -41.94 21.76 2.11
N ASP A 416 -42.65 20.64 2.27
CA ASP A 416 -43.91 20.54 3.03
C ASP A 416 -43.72 20.26 4.54
N PHE A 417 -42.60 20.70 5.12
CA PHE A 417 -42.22 20.42 6.52
C PHE A 417 -42.94 21.31 7.56
N LYS A 418 -44.16 21.74 7.28
CA LYS A 418 -44.91 22.69 8.13
C LYS A 418 -45.12 22.20 9.58
N ASN A 419 -45.10 20.89 9.84
CA ASN A 419 -45.60 20.33 11.10
C ASN A 419 -44.63 19.48 11.96
N LYS A 420 -43.37 19.23 11.57
CA LYS A 420 -42.44 18.41 12.39
C LYS A 420 -41.08 19.10 12.57
N LYS A 421 -41.03 20.06 13.49
CA LYS A 421 -39.81 20.77 13.89
C LYS A 421 -39.03 20.05 14.99
N VAL A 422 -39.68 19.13 15.71
CA VAL A 422 -39.08 18.38 16.81
C VAL A 422 -39.47 16.91 16.66
N ILE A 423 -38.49 16.01 16.72
CA ILE A 423 -38.66 14.57 16.74
C ILE A 423 -37.99 14.09 18.03
N GLY A 424 -38.80 13.61 18.97
CA GLY A 424 -38.33 13.03 20.23
C GLY A 424 -38.59 11.53 20.22
N SER A 425 -37.64 10.75 20.69
CA SER A 425 -37.80 9.31 20.91
C SER A 425 -37.11 8.93 22.24
N VAL A 426 -37.54 7.84 22.86
CA VAL A 426 -36.83 7.25 24.00
C VAL A 426 -36.38 5.86 23.59
N LYS A 427 -35.10 5.57 23.76
CA LYS A 427 -34.52 4.27 23.47
C LYS A 427 -34.09 3.62 24.77
N TYR A 428 -34.65 2.45 25.06
CA TYR A 428 -34.15 1.56 26.11
C TYR A 428 -33.31 0.45 25.50
N VAL A 429 -32.16 0.16 26.09
CA VAL A 429 -31.31 -0.98 25.71
C VAL A 429 -30.88 -1.72 26.97
N GLU A 430 -31.04 -3.04 26.97
CA GLU A 430 -30.45 -3.93 27.98
C GLU A 430 -29.38 -4.77 27.32
N ARG A 431 -28.15 -4.79 27.86
CA ARG A 431 -27.07 -5.65 27.38
C ARG A 431 -26.61 -6.62 28.47
N VAL A 432 -26.40 -7.88 28.07
CA VAL A 432 -25.91 -8.95 28.96
C VAL A 432 -24.75 -9.66 28.27
N PRO A 433 -23.49 -9.25 28.52
CA PRO A 433 -22.32 -9.97 28.05
C PRO A 433 -22.12 -11.26 28.86
N TYR A 434 -22.06 -12.38 28.17
CA TYR A 434 -21.76 -13.71 28.71
C TYR A 434 -20.41 -14.19 28.19
N PHE A 435 -19.45 -14.36 29.10
CA PHE A 435 -18.12 -14.86 28.79
C PHE A 435 -18.04 -16.35 29.12
N PHE A 436 -17.52 -17.16 28.20
CA PHE A 436 -17.30 -18.58 28.44
C PHE A 436 -16.08 -19.11 27.72
N ASN A 437 -15.38 -20.03 28.38
CA ASN A 437 -14.20 -20.66 27.83
C ASN A 437 -14.59 -22.05 27.28
N LEU A 438 -14.30 -22.31 26.02
CA LEU A 438 -14.45 -23.63 25.42
C LEU A 438 -13.09 -24.32 25.39
N ASN A 439 -13.01 -25.48 26.03
CA ASN A 439 -11.87 -26.39 25.95
C ASN A 439 -12.33 -27.72 25.35
N TYR A 440 -11.99 -27.98 24.09
CA TYR A 440 -12.29 -29.25 23.43
C TYR A 440 -11.11 -29.69 22.56
N GLY A 441 -10.62 -30.92 22.76
CA GLY A 441 -9.56 -31.51 21.94
C GLY A 441 -8.21 -30.76 21.94
N GLY A 442 -7.85 -30.09 23.05
CA GLY A 442 -6.64 -29.27 23.14
C GLY A 442 -6.78 -27.85 22.58
N PHE A 443 -7.92 -27.52 21.98
CA PHE A 443 -8.26 -26.16 21.55
C PHE A 443 -8.88 -25.37 22.72
N ARG A 444 -8.27 -24.23 23.08
CA ARG A 444 -8.81 -23.30 24.09
C ARG A 444 -9.28 -22.02 23.41
N THR A 445 -10.55 -21.67 23.53
CA THR A 445 -11.07 -20.38 23.06
C THR A 445 -11.78 -19.62 24.17
N ASN A 446 -11.54 -18.31 24.26
CA ASN A 446 -12.29 -17.40 25.10
C ASN A 446 -13.38 -16.77 24.23
N ASN A 447 -14.65 -17.01 24.58
CA ASN A 447 -15.79 -16.60 23.77
C ASN A 447 -16.63 -15.57 24.53
N LEU A 448 -17.25 -14.66 23.78
CA LEU A 448 -18.20 -13.66 24.28
C LEU A 448 -19.48 -13.78 23.47
N VAL A 449 -20.62 -13.91 24.16
CA VAL A 449 -21.96 -13.77 23.58
C VAL A 449 -22.64 -12.61 24.30
N GLU A 450 -23.06 -11.59 23.55
CA GLU A 450 -23.84 -10.47 24.09
C GLU A 450 -25.30 -10.62 23.68
N PHE A 451 -26.21 -10.70 24.66
CA PHE A 451 -27.63 -10.57 24.42
C PHE A 451 -28.02 -9.10 24.56
N SER A 452 -28.69 -8.55 23.55
CA SER A 452 -29.21 -7.18 23.60
C SER A 452 -30.71 -7.14 23.30
N TYR A 453 -31.45 -6.44 24.16
CA TYR A 453 -32.85 -6.10 23.94
C TYR A 453 -32.97 -4.60 23.77
N SER A 454 -33.67 -4.15 22.73
CA SER A 454 -33.91 -2.71 22.52
C SER A 454 -35.40 -2.42 22.31
N TYR A 455 -35.88 -1.38 22.98
CA TYR A 455 -37.26 -0.93 22.89
C TYR A 455 -37.32 0.56 22.58
N ARG A 456 -38.16 0.93 21.62
CA ARG A 456 -38.47 2.32 21.26
C ARG A 456 -40.01 2.44 21.21
N PRO A 457 -40.64 3.16 22.17
CA PRO A 457 -42.05 3.46 22.08
C PRO A 457 -42.30 4.32 20.83
N LYS A 458 -43.43 4.09 20.16
CA LYS A 458 -43.82 4.80 18.93
C LYS A 458 -44.16 6.26 19.17
#